data_AF-A0A7S9QEF4-F1
#
_entry.id   AF-A0A7S9QEF4-F1
#
_cell.length_a   1.000
_cell.length_b   1.000
_cell.length_c   1.000
_cell.angle_alpha   90.00
_cell.angle_beta   90.00
_cell.angle_gamma   90.00
#
_symmetry.space_group_name_H-M   'P 1'
#
loop_
_entity.id
_entity.type
_entity.pdbx_description
1 polymer ?
#
loop_
_entity_poly.entity_id
_entity_poly.type
_entity_poly.pdbx_seq_one_letter_code
_entity_poly.pdbx_strand_id
1 'polypeptide(L)'
;MFLIHVAFALVLTAATQVGGVAWLAGLIARGTGPARVLRHAAWFLGFYFGLSVLAWSAAAGFGRVPLPCGDGPVAVQPRALCAMNRHYAAPEVRDLLVAMAEGSGQPIRVLDAGFPLFDGFPLLPHLSHRDGHSVDLALAYEGVEGSPSPFGYWAFAGPRPGEPQPCAGGGGALRWDMDWLQGAIPDRPLDEAAQRDMLAWLAEEGPEHGLRRVLVEPHLPVRLGVESPLFRFQGCGAARHDDHLHLDIR
;
A
#
# COMPACT_ATOMS: atom_id res chain seq x y z
N MET A 1 -12.72 -24.03 19.66
CA MET A 1 -13.02 -24.00 18.20
C MET A 1 -13.73 -22.73 17.77
N PHE A 2 -14.80 -22.29 18.45
CA PHE A 2 -15.50 -21.04 18.10
C PHE A 2 -14.60 -19.79 18.18
N LEU A 3 -13.85 -19.61 19.26
CA LEU A 3 -12.94 -18.47 19.43
C LEU A 3 -11.89 -18.34 18.31
N ILE A 4 -11.42 -19.48 17.78
CA ILE A 4 -10.46 -19.50 16.66
C ILE A 4 -11.10 -18.94 15.39
N HIS A 5 -12.34 -19.34 15.11
CA HIS A 5 -13.07 -18.80 13.95
C HIS A 5 -13.36 -17.31 14.07
N VAL A 6 -13.67 -16.83 15.28
CA VAL A 6 -13.88 -15.40 15.54
C VAL A 6 -12.56 -14.62 15.36
N ALA A 7 -11.47 -15.10 15.95
CA ALA A 7 -10.15 -14.47 15.78
C ALA A 7 -9.74 -14.41 14.30
N PHE A 8 -9.93 -15.50 13.56
CA PHE A 8 -9.64 -15.54 12.13
C PHE A 8 -10.55 -14.60 11.33
N ALA A 9 -11.84 -14.50 11.67
CA ALA A 9 -12.74 -13.55 11.04
C ALA A 9 -12.29 -12.10 11.26
N LEU A 10 -11.84 -11.75 12.48
CA LEU A 10 -11.33 -10.42 12.78
C LEU A 10 -10.07 -10.10 11.97
N VAL A 11 -9.13 -11.05 11.86
CA VAL A 11 -7.93 -10.90 11.03
C VAL A 11 -8.30 -10.71 9.56
N LEU A 12 -9.21 -11.52 9.02
CA LEU A 12 -9.67 -11.37 7.64
C LEU A 12 -10.39 -10.04 7.41
N THR A 13 -11.21 -9.58 8.35
CA THR A 13 -11.85 -8.25 8.28
C THR A 13 -10.80 -7.15 8.30
N ALA A 14 -9.82 -7.20 9.20
CA ALA A 14 -8.75 -6.20 9.24
C ALA A 14 -7.90 -6.19 7.95
N ALA A 15 -7.65 -7.36 7.35
CA ALA A 15 -6.84 -7.49 6.15
C ALA A 15 -7.59 -7.17 4.84
N THR A 16 -8.91 -7.34 4.80
CA THR A 16 -9.68 -7.31 3.52
C THR A 16 -11.00 -6.54 3.57
N GLN A 17 -11.34 -5.95 4.70
CA GLN A 17 -12.63 -5.36 5.07
C GLN A 17 -13.82 -6.35 5.11
N VAL A 18 -13.98 -7.21 4.11
CA VAL A 18 -15.15 -8.09 3.94
C VAL A 18 -14.91 -9.55 4.34
N GLY A 19 -13.65 -9.97 4.49
CA GLY A 19 -13.29 -11.38 4.62
C GLY A 19 -13.82 -12.06 5.88
N GLY A 20 -13.95 -11.35 7.00
CA GLY A 20 -14.55 -11.92 8.21
C GLY A 20 -16.02 -12.28 8.04
N VAL A 21 -16.79 -11.43 7.35
CA VAL A 21 -18.20 -11.71 7.02
C VAL A 21 -18.29 -12.93 6.09
N ALA A 22 -17.46 -12.98 5.05
CA ALA A 22 -17.39 -14.13 4.15
C ALA A 22 -17.07 -15.44 4.89
N TRP A 23 -16.12 -15.40 5.82
CA TRP A 23 -15.72 -16.55 6.63
C TRP A 23 -16.86 -17.05 7.51
N LEU A 24 -17.50 -16.16 8.28
CA LEU A 24 -18.60 -16.53 9.16
C LEU A 24 -19.82 -17.04 8.38
N ALA A 25 -20.18 -16.40 7.26
CA ALA A 25 -21.23 -16.88 6.36
C ALA A 25 -20.92 -18.28 5.82
N GLY A 26 -19.66 -18.52 5.42
CA GLY A 26 -19.20 -19.83 5.01
C GLY A 26 -19.32 -20.89 6.12
N LEU A 27 -19.12 -20.54 7.39
CA LEU A 27 -19.27 -21.46 8.51
C LEU A 27 -20.73 -21.86 8.75
N ILE A 28 -21.66 -20.94 8.51
CA ILE A 28 -23.10 -21.19 8.59
C ILE A 28 -23.52 -22.12 7.43
N ALA A 29 -23.05 -21.84 6.21
CA ALA A 29 -23.44 -22.55 5.00
C ALA A 29 -22.79 -23.95 4.84
N ARG A 30 -21.70 -24.26 5.56
CA ARG A 30 -20.94 -25.50 5.34
C ARG A 30 -21.66 -26.80 5.72
N GLY A 31 -22.72 -26.74 6.54
CA GLY A 31 -23.45 -27.93 7.01
C GLY A 31 -22.59 -28.93 7.82
N THR A 32 -23.04 -30.18 7.92
CA THR A 32 -22.38 -31.27 8.69
C THR A 32 -21.86 -32.40 7.78
N GLY A 33 -21.06 -33.33 8.34
CA GLY A 33 -20.54 -34.49 7.59
C GLY A 33 -19.09 -34.34 7.07
N PRO A 34 -18.58 -35.35 6.33
CA PRO A 34 -17.15 -35.47 6.02
C PRO A 34 -16.64 -34.38 5.07
N ALA A 35 -17.48 -33.90 4.13
CA ALA A 35 -17.11 -32.85 3.18
C ALA A 35 -17.26 -31.42 3.73
N ARG A 36 -17.54 -31.24 5.04
CA ARG A 36 -17.82 -29.91 5.62
C ARG A 36 -16.69 -28.89 5.42
N VAL A 37 -15.44 -29.32 5.41
CA VAL A 37 -14.28 -28.43 5.25
C VAL A 37 -14.20 -27.93 3.80
N LEU A 38 -14.36 -28.83 2.83
CA LEU A 38 -14.36 -28.46 1.41
C LEU A 38 -15.55 -27.53 1.07
N ARG A 39 -16.75 -27.84 1.57
CA ARG A 39 -17.90 -26.94 1.40
C ARG A 39 -17.70 -25.60 2.08
N HIS A 40 -17.07 -25.56 3.25
CA HIS A 40 -16.74 -24.30 3.91
C HIS A 40 -15.81 -23.44 3.06
N ALA A 41 -14.75 -24.03 2.50
CA ALA A 41 -13.83 -23.34 1.61
C ALA A 41 -14.55 -22.82 0.35
N ALA A 42 -15.38 -23.65 -0.29
CA ALA A 42 -16.17 -23.25 -1.45
C ALA A 42 -17.12 -22.08 -1.14
N TRP A 43 -17.85 -22.14 -0.01
CA TRP A 43 -18.73 -21.07 0.42
C TRP A 43 -17.98 -19.81 0.80
N PHE A 44 -16.86 -19.92 1.51
CA PHE A 44 -16.01 -18.78 1.83
C PHE A 44 -15.56 -18.07 0.56
N LEU A 45 -15.02 -18.80 -0.42
CA LEU A 45 -14.59 -18.22 -1.70
C LEU A 45 -15.75 -17.57 -2.46
N GLY A 46 -16.91 -18.23 -2.52
CA GLY A 46 -18.10 -17.69 -3.18
C GLY A 46 -18.61 -16.41 -2.51
N PHE A 47 -18.73 -16.39 -1.18
CA PHE A 47 -19.13 -15.20 -0.44
C PHE A 47 -18.07 -14.10 -0.51
N TYR A 48 -16.79 -14.42 -0.43
CA TYR A 48 -15.70 -13.45 -0.53
C TYR A 48 -15.71 -12.76 -1.88
N PHE A 49 -15.85 -13.53 -2.96
CA PHE A 49 -15.97 -12.99 -4.32
C PHE A 49 -17.22 -12.12 -4.45
N GLY A 50 -18.39 -12.61 -4.05
CA GLY A 50 -19.65 -11.86 -4.11
C GLY A 50 -19.62 -10.55 -3.31
N LEU A 51 -19.06 -10.59 -2.10
CA LEU A 51 -18.90 -9.40 -1.26
C LEU A 51 -17.87 -8.42 -1.83
N SER A 52 -16.77 -8.90 -2.41
CA SER A 52 -15.79 -8.04 -3.08
C SER A 52 -16.39 -7.34 -4.30
N VAL A 53 -17.19 -8.05 -5.11
CA VAL A 53 -17.92 -7.44 -6.25
C VAL A 53 -18.95 -6.44 -5.78
N LEU A 54 -19.71 -6.76 -4.72
CA LEU A 54 -20.66 -5.81 -4.14
C LEU A 54 -19.95 -4.56 -3.60
N ALA A 55 -18.83 -4.75 -2.89
CA ALA A 55 -18.05 -3.65 -2.36
C ALA A 55 -17.49 -2.76 -3.48
N TRP A 56 -16.94 -3.36 -4.54
CA TRP A 56 -16.51 -2.66 -5.74
C TRP A 56 -17.65 -1.83 -6.37
N SER A 57 -18.84 -2.42 -6.52
CA SER A 57 -19.99 -1.71 -7.10
C SER A 57 -20.51 -0.57 -6.22
N ALA A 58 -20.32 -0.68 -4.90
CA ALA A 58 -20.75 0.33 -3.94
C ALA A 58 -19.69 1.43 -3.69
N ALA A 59 -18.42 1.18 -4.05
CA ALA A 59 -17.27 2.03 -3.73
C ALA A 59 -17.49 3.51 -4.13
N ALA A 60 -18.06 3.76 -5.31
CA ALA A 60 -18.34 5.12 -5.77
C ALA A 60 -19.26 5.90 -4.82
N GLY A 61 -20.23 5.23 -4.19
CA GLY A 61 -21.11 5.83 -3.19
C GLY A 61 -20.39 6.21 -1.89
N PHE A 62 -19.19 5.68 -1.67
CA PHE A 62 -18.30 6.03 -0.56
C PHE A 62 -17.14 6.94 -1.00
N GLY A 63 -17.22 7.55 -2.19
CA GLY A 63 -16.15 8.42 -2.69
C GLY A 63 -14.88 7.64 -3.07
N ARG A 64 -15.02 6.37 -3.46
CA ARG A 64 -13.90 5.49 -3.82
C ARG A 64 -13.96 5.07 -5.28
N VAL A 65 -12.78 4.98 -5.89
CA VAL A 65 -12.56 4.34 -7.18
C VAL A 65 -11.49 3.26 -7.03
N PRO A 66 -11.62 2.11 -7.71
CA PRO A 66 -10.56 1.11 -7.75
C PRO A 66 -9.38 1.63 -8.58
N LEU A 67 -8.17 1.42 -8.09
CA LEU A 67 -6.94 1.61 -8.85
C LEU A 67 -6.66 0.39 -9.75
N PRO A 68 -5.97 0.56 -10.89
CA PRO A 68 -5.79 -0.53 -11.86
C PRO A 68 -4.97 -1.71 -11.30
N CYS A 69 -5.49 -2.93 -11.42
CA CYS A 69 -4.80 -4.16 -11.02
C CYS A 69 -4.06 -4.88 -12.16
N GLY A 70 -4.24 -4.38 -13.39
CA GLY A 70 -3.56 -4.85 -14.59
C GLY A 70 -2.34 -4.01 -14.91
N ASP A 71 -1.67 -4.38 -15.99
CA ASP A 71 -0.47 -3.67 -16.45
C ASP A 71 -0.86 -2.31 -17.06
N GLY A 72 0.06 -1.34 -17.00
CA GLY A 72 -0.18 0.02 -17.48
C GLY A 72 0.75 1.05 -16.86
N PRO A 73 0.57 2.34 -17.16
CA PRO A 73 1.36 3.43 -16.56
C PRO A 73 1.12 3.56 -15.06
N VAL A 74 -0.08 3.25 -14.58
CA VAL A 74 -0.40 3.14 -13.15
C VAL A 74 -0.91 1.73 -12.89
N ALA A 75 -0.33 1.01 -11.93
CA ALA A 75 -0.77 -0.32 -11.56
C ALA A 75 -0.51 -0.63 -10.09
N VAL A 76 -1.40 -1.40 -9.48
CA VAL A 76 -1.26 -1.91 -8.11
C VAL A 76 -0.33 -3.11 -8.11
N GLN A 77 0.71 -3.07 -7.29
CA GLN A 77 1.62 -4.17 -7.07
C GLN A 77 1.98 -4.32 -5.57
N PRO A 78 1.99 -5.54 -5.01
CA PRO A 78 1.65 -6.80 -5.67
C PRO A 78 0.13 -6.94 -5.89
N ARG A 79 -0.27 -7.75 -6.88
CA ARG A 79 -1.68 -8.05 -7.20
C ARG A 79 -2.47 -8.65 -6.02
N ALA A 80 -1.79 -9.14 -4.99
CA ALA A 80 -2.42 -9.57 -3.74
C ALA A 80 -3.20 -8.43 -3.06
N LEU A 81 -2.75 -7.18 -3.16
CA LEU A 81 -3.47 -6.02 -2.60
C LEU A 81 -4.82 -5.79 -3.31
N CYS A 82 -4.90 -6.14 -4.59
CA CYS A 82 -6.17 -6.17 -5.32
C CYS A 82 -7.11 -7.23 -4.76
N ALA A 83 -6.62 -8.46 -4.61
CA ALA A 83 -7.39 -9.55 -4.04
C ALA A 83 -7.87 -9.26 -2.61
N MET A 84 -7.11 -8.45 -1.85
CA MET A 84 -7.42 -8.02 -0.49
C MET A 84 -8.28 -6.75 -0.42
N ASN A 85 -8.76 -6.20 -1.54
CA ASN A 85 -9.53 -4.96 -1.58
C ASN A 85 -8.81 -3.73 -0.98
N ARG A 86 -7.48 -3.64 -1.06
CA ARG A 86 -6.68 -2.52 -0.50
C ARG A 86 -6.30 -1.45 -1.52
N HIS A 87 -6.95 -1.45 -2.68
CA HIS A 87 -6.58 -0.67 -3.85
C HIS A 87 -7.62 0.39 -4.23
N TYR A 88 -8.38 0.90 -3.25
CA TYR A 88 -9.41 1.90 -3.49
C TYR A 88 -8.98 3.24 -2.92
N ALA A 89 -9.10 4.29 -3.73
CA ALA A 89 -8.72 5.65 -3.37
C ALA A 89 -9.79 6.65 -3.80
N ALA A 90 -9.69 7.90 -3.36
CA ALA A 90 -10.48 8.99 -3.90
C ALA A 90 -10.14 9.22 -5.39
N PRO A 91 -11.09 9.69 -6.23
CA PRO A 91 -10.83 10.01 -7.64
C PRO A 91 -9.60 10.90 -7.85
N GLU A 92 -9.40 11.87 -6.96
CA GLU A 92 -8.31 12.84 -6.97
C GLU A 92 -6.95 12.15 -6.84
N VAL A 93 -6.86 11.09 -6.03
CA VAL A 93 -5.65 10.26 -5.92
C VAL A 93 -5.37 9.56 -7.24
N ARG A 94 -6.38 8.93 -7.85
CA ARG A 94 -6.20 8.29 -9.16
C ARG A 94 -5.72 9.30 -10.20
N ASP A 95 -6.31 10.48 -10.24
CA ASP A 95 -6.00 11.51 -11.23
C ASP A 95 -4.57 12.07 -11.02
N LEU A 96 -4.13 12.27 -9.78
CA LEU A 96 -2.74 12.60 -9.46
C LEU A 96 -1.78 11.51 -9.96
N LEU A 97 -2.09 10.23 -9.74
CA LEU A 97 -1.21 9.13 -10.14
C LEU A 97 -1.07 9.02 -11.67
N VAL A 98 -2.16 9.26 -12.41
CA VAL A 98 -2.12 9.30 -13.88
C VAL A 98 -1.27 10.48 -14.35
N ALA A 99 -1.50 11.68 -13.82
CA ALA A 99 -0.72 12.86 -14.16
C ALA A 99 0.77 12.69 -13.81
N MET A 100 1.07 12.04 -12.68
CA MET A 100 2.44 11.71 -12.28
C MET A 100 3.10 10.77 -13.28
N ALA A 101 2.41 9.69 -13.69
CA ALA A 101 2.96 8.74 -14.64
C ALA A 101 3.29 9.40 -15.99
N GLU A 102 2.41 10.30 -16.46
CA GLU A 102 2.61 11.07 -17.69
C GLU A 102 3.73 12.10 -17.56
N GLY A 103 3.75 12.86 -16.46
CA GLY A 103 4.67 13.98 -16.25
C GLY A 103 6.08 13.57 -15.85
N SER A 104 6.24 12.51 -15.06
CA SER A 104 7.57 11.97 -14.72
C SER A 104 8.10 11.01 -15.78
N GLY A 105 7.23 10.52 -16.69
CA GLY A 105 7.56 9.49 -17.67
C GLY A 105 7.87 8.13 -17.05
N GLN A 106 7.53 7.91 -15.77
CA GLN A 106 7.82 6.69 -15.03
C GLN A 106 6.54 5.87 -14.78
N PRO A 107 6.61 4.53 -14.83
CA PRO A 107 5.50 3.71 -14.38
C PRO A 107 5.29 3.87 -12.87
N ILE A 108 4.06 4.13 -12.45
CA ILE A 108 3.68 4.28 -11.05
C ILE A 108 3.15 2.96 -10.53
N ARG A 109 3.82 2.43 -9.49
CA ARG A 109 3.46 1.18 -8.83
C ARG A 109 2.91 1.45 -7.44
N VAL A 110 1.60 1.26 -7.32
CA VAL A 110 0.84 1.53 -6.10
C VAL A 110 0.92 0.31 -5.18
N LEU A 111 1.27 0.55 -3.92
CA LEU A 111 1.17 -0.43 -2.84
C LEU A 111 -0.24 -0.32 -2.21
N ASP A 112 -0.34 0.06 -0.93
CA ASP A 112 -1.63 0.29 -0.29
C ASP A 112 -2.25 1.64 -0.66
N ALA A 113 -3.56 1.64 -0.86
CA ALA A 113 -4.36 2.86 -0.98
C ALA A 113 -5.45 2.91 0.08
N GLY A 114 -6.39 1.98 0.06
CA GLY A 114 -7.55 2.04 0.95
C GLY A 114 -8.59 0.97 0.64
N PHE A 115 -9.55 0.83 1.55
CA PHE A 115 -10.68 -0.09 1.40
C PHE A 115 -11.87 0.56 0.67
N PRO A 116 -12.74 -0.24 0.04
CA PRO A 116 -13.82 0.26 -0.82
C PRO A 116 -14.99 0.92 -0.06
N LEU A 117 -15.23 0.55 1.19
CA LEU A 117 -16.44 0.98 1.93
C LEU A 117 -16.07 1.86 3.11
N PHE A 118 -16.82 2.96 3.28
CA PHE A 118 -16.87 3.88 4.44
C PHE A 118 -15.53 4.35 5.05
N ASP A 119 -15.49 5.61 5.45
CA ASP A 119 -14.31 6.17 6.08
C ASP A 119 -14.08 5.64 7.51
N GLY A 120 -12.83 5.70 7.95
CA GLY A 120 -12.42 5.40 9.33
C GLY A 120 -12.13 3.92 9.60
N PHE A 121 -12.33 3.03 8.62
CA PHE A 121 -11.91 1.63 8.76
C PHE A 121 -10.37 1.55 8.78
N PRO A 122 -9.75 0.95 9.81
CA PRO A 122 -8.30 0.95 9.93
C PRO A 122 -7.67 -0.02 8.91
N LEU A 123 -6.77 0.50 8.09
CA LEU A 123 -5.91 -0.30 7.23
C LEU A 123 -4.60 -0.57 8.00
N LEU A 124 -4.45 -1.78 8.54
CA LEU A 124 -3.24 -2.13 9.27
C LEU A 124 -2.11 -2.52 8.29
N PRO A 125 -0.88 -2.04 8.52
CA PRO A 125 -0.44 -1.12 9.58
C PRO A 125 -0.57 0.38 9.22
N HIS A 126 -0.91 0.71 7.97
CA HIS A 126 -0.97 2.10 7.45
C HIS A 126 -2.25 2.84 7.87
N LEU A 127 -2.33 3.22 9.15
CA LEU A 127 -3.53 3.80 9.78
C LEU A 127 -4.01 5.12 9.16
N SER A 128 -3.18 5.83 8.39
CA SER A 128 -3.58 7.04 7.66
C SER A 128 -4.53 6.75 6.50
N HIS A 129 -4.55 5.53 5.94
CA HIS A 129 -5.33 5.12 4.77
C HIS A 129 -6.81 4.86 5.08
N ARG A 130 -7.44 5.79 5.79
CA ARG A 130 -8.79 5.62 6.35
C ARG A 130 -9.89 6.32 5.54
N ASP A 131 -9.51 7.27 4.69
CA ASP A 131 -10.43 8.16 3.98
C ASP A 131 -10.09 8.26 2.48
N GLY A 132 -9.20 7.39 1.98
CA GLY A 132 -8.84 7.23 0.56
C GLY A 132 -8.05 8.38 -0.04
N HIS A 133 -7.57 9.33 0.78
CA HIS A 133 -6.69 10.41 0.33
C HIS A 133 -5.21 10.11 0.58
N SER A 134 -4.88 8.90 1.04
CA SER A 134 -3.51 8.43 1.19
C SER A 134 -3.19 7.26 0.25
N VAL A 135 -1.97 7.23 -0.26
CA VAL A 135 -1.49 6.15 -1.13
C VAL A 135 0.00 5.93 -0.96
N ASP A 136 0.39 4.66 -0.93
CA ASP A 136 1.78 4.23 -0.89
C ASP A 136 2.24 3.87 -2.30
N LEU A 137 3.43 4.34 -2.69
CA LEU A 137 4.05 4.05 -3.97
C LEU A 137 5.37 3.32 -3.75
N ALA A 138 5.62 2.27 -4.51
CA ALA A 138 6.94 1.65 -4.53
C ALA A 138 7.98 2.68 -5.02
N LEU A 139 9.19 2.60 -4.47
CA LEU A 139 10.33 3.30 -5.07
C LEU A 139 10.69 2.69 -6.44
N ALA A 140 11.42 3.43 -7.26
CA ALA A 140 11.93 2.96 -8.53
C ALA A 140 13.22 2.14 -8.32
N TYR A 141 13.26 0.91 -8.85
CA TYR A 141 14.42 0.02 -8.75
C TYR A 141 14.86 -0.45 -10.13
N GLU A 142 16.15 -0.75 -10.27
CA GLU A 142 16.70 -1.21 -11.54
C GLU A 142 16.18 -2.60 -11.96
N GLY A 143 15.70 -2.69 -13.19
CA GLY A 143 15.33 -3.95 -13.85
C GLY A 143 14.10 -4.66 -13.27
N VAL A 144 13.27 -3.97 -12.50
CA VAL A 144 11.97 -4.46 -12.01
C VAL A 144 10.99 -3.30 -11.97
N GLU A 145 9.76 -3.53 -12.40
CA GLU A 145 8.69 -2.55 -12.21
C GLU A 145 8.12 -2.69 -10.81
N GLY A 146 8.34 -1.69 -9.95
CA GLY A 146 7.88 -1.68 -8.57
C GLY A 146 8.89 -2.28 -7.60
N SER A 147 8.41 -2.70 -6.43
CA SER A 147 9.28 -3.19 -5.38
C SER A 147 9.86 -4.57 -5.72
N PRO A 148 11.17 -4.82 -5.50
CA PRO A 148 11.75 -6.14 -5.61
C PRO A 148 11.23 -7.10 -4.53
N SER A 149 10.56 -6.59 -3.49
CA SER A 149 9.91 -7.41 -2.48
C SER A 149 8.62 -8.04 -3.01
N PRO A 150 8.39 -9.35 -2.81
CA PRO A 150 7.14 -10.00 -3.23
C PRO A 150 5.89 -9.45 -2.51
N PHE A 151 6.08 -8.74 -1.40
CA PHE A 151 5.01 -8.11 -0.63
C PHE A 151 4.82 -6.63 -0.95
N GLY A 152 5.67 -6.03 -1.77
CA GLY A 152 5.65 -4.59 -2.07
C GLY A 152 6.48 -3.74 -1.09
N TYR A 153 6.64 -4.20 0.15
CA TYR A 153 7.31 -3.47 1.24
C TYR A 153 8.63 -4.13 1.68
N TRP A 154 9.42 -3.39 2.46
CA TRP A 154 10.67 -3.78 3.11
C TRP A 154 11.89 -3.94 2.20
N ALA A 155 11.83 -3.51 0.95
CA ALA A 155 13.00 -3.42 0.08
C ALA A 155 13.75 -2.10 0.33
N PHE A 156 14.53 -1.98 1.40
CA PHE A 156 15.03 -0.66 1.81
C PHE A 156 16.15 -0.11 0.91
N ALA A 157 15.94 1.08 0.35
CA ALA A 157 16.95 1.94 -0.24
C ALA A 157 17.66 2.76 0.87
N GLY A 158 18.32 2.04 1.79
CA GLY A 158 18.92 2.62 3.00
C GLY A 158 19.99 3.69 2.77
N PRO A 159 20.37 4.43 3.82
CA PRO A 159 21.33 5.53 3.75
C PRO A 159 22.77 5.06 3.45
N ARG A 160 23.51 5.86 2.67
CA ARG A 160 24.94 5.68 2.40
C ARG A 160 25.81 6.28 3.52
N PRO A 161 27.11 5.93 3.59
CA PRO A 161 28.03 6.60 4.50
C PRO A 161 28.00 8.13 4.32
N GLY A 162 27.75 8.85 5.41
CA GLY A 162 27.69 10.31 5.44
C GLY A 162 26.33 10.94 5.11
N GLU A 163 25.33 10.14 4.71
CA GLU A 163 23.97 10.64 4.49
C GLU A 163 23.18 10.84 5.80
N PRO A 164 22.12 11.66 5.80
CA PRO A 164 21.27 11.86 6.97
C PRO A 164 20.70 10.55 7.52
N GLN A 165 20.90 10.30 8.81
CA GLN A 165 20.36 9.13 9.52
C GLN A 165 19.76 9.60 10.86
N PRO A 166 18.60 10.27 10.85
CA PRO A 166 18.04 10.91 12.05
C PRO A 166 17.74 9.92 13.19
N CYS A 167 17.59 8.62 12.89
CA CYS A 167 17.35 7.55 13.86
C CYS A 167 18.58 6.63 14.05
N ALA A 168 19.78 7.09 13.66
CA ALA A 168 20.99 6.34 13.96
C ALA A 168 21.12 6.14 15.48
N GLY A 169 21.33 4.90 15.91
CA GLY A 169 21.41 4.54 17.32
C GLY A 169 20.08 4.19 18.00
N GLY A 170 18.96 4.21 17.26
CA GLY A 170 17.71 3.60 17.72
C GLY A 170 16.45 4.24 17.17
N GLY A 171 15.37 3.45 17.17
CA GLY A 171 14.00 3.88 16.85
C GLY A 171 12.99 3.24 17.80
N GLY A 172 11.74 3.66 17.71
CA GLY A 172 10.63 3.01 18.42
C GLY A 172 10.35 1.62 17.88
N ALA A 173 9.57 0.82 18.62
CA ALA A 173 9.21 -0.55 18.24
C ALA A 173 8.51 -0.68 16.87
N LEU A 174 8.00 0.42 16.32
CA LEU A 174 7.31 0.48 15.03
C LEU A 174 8.20 0.93 13.87
N ARG A 175 9.50 1.20 14.07
CA ARG A 175 10.40 1.64 12.98
C ARG A 175 10.68 0.56 11.94
N TRP A 176 10.64 -0.71 12.36
CA TRP A 176 10.75 -1.90 11.51
C TRP A 176 11.95 -1.87 10.56
N ASP A 177 13.14 -2.09 11.11
CA ASP A 177 14.37 -2.08 10.29
C ASP A 177 14.51 -3.33 9.39
N MET A 178 13.82 -4.43 9.73
CA MET A 178 13.75 -5.71 8.98
C MET A 178 15.07 -6.15 8.32
N ASP A 179 16.23 -5.89 8.96
CA ASP A 179 17.55 -6.23 8.44
C ASP A 179 17.69 -7.73 8.10
N TRP A 180 17.09 -8.57 8.94
CA TRP A 180 17.08 -10.03 8.77
C TRP A 180 16.32 -10.48 7.50
N LEU A 181 15.42 -9.65 6.96
CA LEU A 181 14.65 -9.95 5.75
C LEU A 181 15.41 -9.56 4.48
N GLN A 182 16.33 -8.60 4.55
CA GLN A 182 16.97 -8.01 3.36
C GLN A 182 17.73 -9.07 2.54
N GLY A 183 18.35 -10.05 3.19
CA GLY A 183 19.04 -11.15 2.50
C GLY A 183 18.12 -12.10 1.70
N ALA A 184 16.81 -12.05 1.91
CA ALA A 184 15.81 -12.83 1.16
C ALA A 184 15.13 -12.03 0.04
N ILE A 185 15.30 -10.70 0.02
CA ILE A 185 14.79 -9.82 -1.04
C ILE A 185 15.84 -9.77 -2.15
N PRO A 186 15.45 -9.88 -3.43
CA PRO A 186 16.37 -9.69 -4.54
C PRO A 186 17.10 -8.34 -4.43
N ASP A 187 18.43 -8.38 -4.42
CA ASP A 187 19.27 -7.18 -4.38
C ASP A 187 19.13 -6.41 -5.70
N ARG A 188 18.33 -5.35 -5.67
CA ARG A 188 18.12 -4.42 -6.78
C ARG A 188 18.41 -3.01 -6.28
N PRO A 189 19.36 -2.30 -6.89
CA PRO A 189 19.63 -0.92 -6.51
C PRO A 189 18.45 -0.02 -6.88
N LEU A 190 18.34 1.10 -6.17
CA LEU A 190 17.41 2.18 -6.50
C LEU A 190 17.80 2.77 -7.86
N ASP A 191 16.83 2.90 -8.76
CA ASP A 191 17.00 3.69 -9.98
C ASP A 191 16.91 5.16 -9.61
N GLU A 192 18.06 5.78 -9.35
CA GLU A 192 18.12 7.17 -8.89
C GLU A 192 17.58 8.17 -9.91
N ALA A 193 17.76 7.90 -11.21
CA ALA A 193 17.25 8.79 -12.24
C ALA A 193 15.72 8.78 -12.24
N ALA A 194 15.12 7.59 -12.30
CA ALA A 194 13.67 7.43 -12.26
C ALA A 194 13.08 7.96 -10.94
N GLN A 195 13.69 7.64 -9.79
CA GLN A 195 13.22 8.10 -8.49
C GLN A 195 13.32 9.62 -8.35
N ARG A 196 14.39 10.24 -8.87
CA ARG A 196 14.53 11.71 -8.89
C ARG A 196 13.42 12.34 -9.72
N ASP A 197 13.14 11.80 -10.91
CA ASP A 197 12.11 12.35 -11.80
C ASP A 197 10.71 12.26 -11.16
N MET A 198 10.42 11.16 -10.45
CA MET A 198 9.20 11.02 -9.64
C MET A 198 9.11 12.06 -8.53
N LEU A 199 10.18 12.25 -7.74
CA LEU A 199 10.19 13.22 -6.65
C LEU A 199 10.12 14.67 -7.16
N ALA A 200 10.84 15.00 -8.23
CA ALA A 200 10.81 16.33 -8.83
C ALA A 200 9.39 16.68 -9.29
N TRP A 201 8.70 15.77 -9.97
CA TRP A 201 7.31 15.96 -10.37
C TRP A 201 6.38 16.18 -9.16
N LEU A 202 6.52 15.36 -8.10
CA LEU A 202 5.72 15.53 -6.88
C LEU A 202 5.99 16.88 -6.19
N ALA A 203 7.23 17.38 -6.25
CA ALA A 203 7.61 18.65 -5.66
C ALA A 203 7.07 19.87 -6.43
N GLU A 204 7.11 19.80 -7.76
CA GLU A 204 6.81 20.92 -8.66
C GLU A 204 5.33 20.96 -9.05
N GLU A 205 4.79 19.84 -9.53
CA GLU A 205 3.44 19.75 -10.10
C GLU A 205 2.43 19.16 -9.10
N GLY A 206 2.88 18.32 -8.16
CA GLY A 206 2.04 17.67 -7.16
C GLY A 206 1.05 18.59 -6.42
N PRO A 207 1.42 19.81 -5.99
CA PRO A 207 0.50 20.74 -5.34
C PRO A 207 -0.72 21.13 -6.19
N GLU A 208 -0.57 21.22 -7.52
CA GLU A 208 -1.68 21.52 -8.43
C GLU A 208 -2.70 20.37 -8.47
N HIS A 209 -2.24 19.16 -8.15
CA HIS A 209 -3.06 17.95 -8.01
C HIS A 209 -3.49 17.68 -6.56
N GLY A 210 -3.37 18.68 -5.67
CA GLY A 210 -3.85 18.57 -4.28
C GLY A 210 -2.92 17.80 -3.34
N LEU A 211 -1.69 17.48 -3.74
CA LEU A 211 -0.69 16.86 -2.87
C LEU A 211 -0.38 17.79 -1.69
N ARG A 212 -0.42 17.23 -0.48
CA ARG A 212 -0.15 17.97 0.76
C ARG A 212 1.18 17.58 1.38
N ARG A 213 1.54 16.31 1.27
CA ARG A 213 2.71 15.74 1.95
C ARG A 213 3.15 14.45 1.28
N VAL A 214 4.46 14.24 1.27
CA VAL A 214 5.10 12.97 0.96
C VAL A 214 5.95 12.57 2.15
N LEU A 215 5.70 11.41 2.76
CA LEU A 215 6.62 10.83 3.72
C LEU A 215 7.69 10.05 2.98
N VAL A 216 8.93 10.37 3.32
CA VAL A 216 10.15 9.80 2.73
C VAL A 216 11.29 9.96 3.73
N GLU A 217 12.19 8.98 3.82
CA GLU A 217 13.35 9.11 4.70
C GLU A 217 14.30 10.23 4.22
N PRO A 218 14.92 11.02 5.12
CA PRO A 218 15.59 12.26 4.75
C PRO A 218 16.80 12.11 3.83
N HIS A 219 17.45 10.94 3.81
CA HIS A 219 18.59 10.72 2.92
C HIS A 219 18.19 10.64 1.46
N LEU A 220 16.97 10.20 1.12
CA LEU A 220 16.58 10.01 -0.27
C LEU A 220 16.47 11.34 -1.04
N PRO A 221 15.71 12.35 -0.58
CA PRO A 221 15.65 13.64 -1.29
C PRO A 221 17.01 14.33 -1.38
N VAL A 222 17.83 14.24 -0.31
CA VAL A 222 19.19 14.80 -0.28
C VAL A 222 20.10 14.11 -1.30
N ARG A 223 20.09 12.78 -1.35
CA ARG A 223 20.86 12.00 -2.32
C ARG A 223 20.49 12.36 -3.76
N LEU A 224 19.19 12.52 -4.02
CA LEU A 224 18.64 12.75 -5.35
C LEU A 224 18.66 14.24 -5.76
N GLY A 225 19.01 15.14 -4.84
CA GLY A 225 19.08 16.58 -5.10
C GLY A 225 17.72 17.23 -5.33
N VAL A 226 16.64 16.68 -4.75
CA VAL A 226 15.28 17.23 -4.86
C VAL A 226 14.84 17.73 -3.49
N GLU A 227 14.67 19.04 -3.36
CA GLU A 227 14.20 19.66 -2.13
C GLU A 227 12.76 20.14 -2.30
N SER A 228 11.92 19.87 -1.30
CA SER A 228 10.56 20.37 -1.29
C SER A 228 10.03 20.52 0.12
N PRO A 229 9.27 21.59 0.42
CA PRO A 229 8.51 21.65 1.65
C PRO A 229 7.33 20.65 1.68
N LEU A 230 7.13 19.79 0.69
CA LEU A 230 6.16 18.69 0.79
C LEU A 230 6.77 17.43 1.42
N PHE A 231 8.09 17.27 1.31
CA PHE A 231 8.79 16.10 1.82
C PHE A 231 8.92 16.20 3.34
N ARG A 232 8.47 15.15 4.02
CA ARG A 232 8.38 15.13 5.48
C ARG A 232 8.92 13.84 6.04
N PHE A 233 9.72 13.98 7.08
CA PHE A 233 10.13 12.86 7.89
C PHE A 233 9.02 12.49 8.88
N GLN A 234 8.64 11.23 8.90
CA GLN A 234 7.61 10.65 9.77
C GLN A 234 8.05 10.50 11.24
N GLY A 235 9.35 10.63 11.52
CA GLY A 235 9.92 10.44 12.86
C GLY A 235 10.35 9.01 13.14
N CYS A 236 11.16 8.82 14.18
CA CYS A 236 11.73 7.51 14.54
C CYS A 236 10.74 6.55 15.23
N GLY A 237 9.49 6.97 15.46
CA GLY A 237 8.45 6.19 16.12
C GLY A 237 7.48 5.48 15.17
N ALA A 238 7.71 5.58 13.86
CA ALA A 238 6.89 4.99 12.80
C ALA A 238 7.78 4.24 11.80
N ALA A 239 7.16 3.40 10.96
CA ALA A 239 7.85 2.64 9.93
C ALA A 239 8.71 3.57 9.06
N ARG A 240 9.89 3.09 8.66
CA ARG A 240 10.75 3.80 7.72
C ARG A 240 10.11 3.89 6.33
N HIS A 241 10.35 5.00 5.62
CA HIS A 241 9.82 5.30 4.28
C HIS A 241 10.97 5.42 3.27
N ASP A 242 11.86 4.43 3.28
CA ASP A 242 12.89 4.22 2.27
C ASP A 242 12.75 2.88 1.56
N ASP A 243 11.61 2.20 1.70
CA ASP A 243 11.12 1.13 0.84
C ASP A 243 9.91 1.56 -0.03
N HIS A 244 9.28 2.70 0.32
CA HIS A 244 8.13 3.27 -0.39
C HIS A 244 8.02 4.79 -0.12
N LEU A 245 7.23 5.48 -0.94
CA LEU A 245 6.73 6.84 -0.68
C LEU A 245 5.31 6.74 -0.12
N HIS A 246 4.98 7.53 0.89
CA HIS A 246 3.59 7.68 1.36
C HIS A 246 3.06 9.08 1.02
N LEU A 247 2.05 9.16 0.17
CA LEU A 247 1.44 10.41 -0.27
C LEU A 247 0.16 10.67 0.51
N ASP A 248 -0.08 11.94 0.81
CA ASP A 248 -1.28 12.46 1.46
C ASP A 248 -1.83 13.63 0.64
N ILE A 249 -3.09 13.51 0.23
CA ILE A 249 -3.77 14.38 -0.73
C ILE A 249 -4.94 15.08 -0.01
N ARG A 250 -5.37 16.23 -0.54
CA ARG A 250 -6.43 17.05 0.07
C ARG A 250 -7.83 16.49 -0.15
#